data_AF-A0A661PGY0-F1
#
_entry.id   AF-A0A661PGY0-F1
#
_cell.length_a   1.000
_cell.length_b   1.000
_cell.length_c   1.000
_cell.angle_alpha   90.00
_cell.angle_beta   90.00
_cell.angle_gamma   90.00
#
_symmetry.space_group_name_H-M   'P 1'
#
loop_
_entity.id
_entity.type
_entity.pdbx_description
1 polymer ?
#
loop_
_entity_poly.entity_id
_entity_poly.type
_entity_poly.pdbx_seq_one_letter_code
_entity_poly.pdbx_strand_id
1 'polypeptide(L)'
;MLSLPLIPLAIAAACTGVDGGKSAFGSGAGGGTSTGEGGDGTGGSSTGSGVGGFNPGVDGGQSSSGTTCDAGPDEDKDQDGFTINEGDCNDCDANVNPNAVEVMTESGEGGGASEPADENCDGQEDEPPEVCDSMIPVDTQDPMDGARAIGLCRISTGPDDWGVATAQWVLPAGNAPPNEPNFHLGHGVLAAFGPNVNVQEGTAMLALSGGTARQPSDPGWQSPGGFSKGISNTGHPFGFPKESPSCGSAVTGACNDGVALQLTLRAPSNAQGFRFAFDFYTFEWPVFVCSTFNDFFAAILEPFPQGQSDGNITFDQLNNPISVNNAFFEVCGCSGGPPCLAGGINFTCALGTTELQGTGFEDHAATSWLQTQAPVDPGSEFMLRWLAYDSGDGVLDSTALVDNFEWIAEPGTPVGTEPVPDPK
;
A
#
# COMPACT_ATOMS: atom_id res chain seq x y z
N MET A 1 41.34 43.23 41.49
CA MET A 1 40.34 44.32 41.47
C MET A 1 40.25 44.88 40.06
N LEU A 2 39.13 44.69 39.37
CA LEU A 2 38.50 45.69 38.48
C LEU A 2 37.07 45.21 38.16
N SER A 3 36.16 46.15 37.89
CA SER A 3 34.71 45.91 37.94
C SER A 3 34.14 45.33 36.64
N LEU A 4 33.17 44.41 36.76
CA LEU A 4 32.17 44.16 35.72
C LEU A 4 31.10 45.29 35.73
N PRO A 5 30.47 45.61 34.59
CA PRO A 5 29.21 46.34 34.53
C PRO A 5 28.00 45.39 34.43
N LEU A 6 26.89 45.75 35.07
CA LEU A 6 25.58 45.09 34.92
C LEU A 6 24.91 45.49 33.59
N ILE A 7 24.15 44.57 32.99
CA ILE A 7 23.14 44.85 31.96
C ILE A 7 21.81 44.21 32.45
N PRO A 8 20.67 44.93 32.42
CA PRO A 8 19.42 44.46 33.01
C PRO A 8 18.65 43.48 32.12
N LEU A 9 18.03 42.48 32.75
CA LEU A 9 17.09 41.55 32.13
C LEU A 9 15.67 42.12 32.21
N ALA A 10 14.95 42.20 31.09
CA ALA A 10 13.55 42.58 31.06
C ALA A 10 12.66 41.33 31.08
N ILE A 11 11.78 41.23 32.08
CA ILE A 11 10.76 40.18 32.20
C ILE A 11 9.39 40.84 31.94
N ALA A 12 8.60 40.26 31.04
CA ALA A 12 7.20 40.60 30.85
C ALA A 12 6.32 39.40 31.27
N ALA A 13 5.28 39.64 32.06
CA ALA A 13 4.37 38.61 32.56
C ALA A 13 2.96 39.16 32.81
N ALA A 14 1.94 38.49 32.26
CA ALA A 14 0.52 38.44 32.66
C ALA A 14 -0.22 37.46 31.72
N CYS A 15 -0.76 36.31 32.18
CA CYS A 15 -2.11 36.09 32.75
C CYS A 15 -3.23 36.11 31.68
N THR A 16 -4.24 35.21 31.58
CA THR A 16 -4.88 34.17 32.45
C THR A 16 -5.40 33.02 31.54
N GLY A 17 -5.62 31.74 31.91
CA GLY A 17 -6.38 31.12 33.03
C GLY A 17 -7.56 30.27 32.46
N VAL A 18 -8.22 29.29 33.07
CA VAL A 18 -8.19 28.62 34.39
C VAL A 18 -8.80 27.20 34.26
N ASP A 19 -8.26 26.19 34.95
CA ASP A 19 -8.85 24.84 35.09
C ASP A 19 -9.97 24.76 36.14
N GLY A 20 -10.92 23.82 35.96
CA GLY A 20 -11.90 23.48 36.99
C GLY A 20 -12.83 22.31 36.66
N GLY A 21 -12.45 21.08 37.02
CA GLY A 21 -13.32 19.90 36.86
C GLY A 21 -14.16 19.57 38.11
N LYS A 22 -15.19 18.71 37.95
CA LYS A 22 -15.54 17.57 38.84
C LYS A 22 -16.91 16.91 38.54
N SER A 23 -16.88 15.57 38.43
CA SER A 23 -17.73 14.61 39.16
C SER A 23 -19.24 14.41 38.84
N ALA A 24 -19.51 13.31 38.13
CA ALA A 24 -20.36 12.16 38.54
C ALA A 24 -21.91 12.22 38.64
N PHE A 25 -22.51 11.05 38.31
CA PHE A 25 -23.92 10.63 38.41
C PHE A 25 -24.92 11.33 37.47
N GLY A 26 -25.94 10.66 36.93
CA GLY A 26 -26.31 9.24 37.03
C GLY A 26 -27.57 8.90 36.22
N SER A 27 -27.86 7.61 36.08
CA SER A 27 -29.05 7.06 35.43
C SER A 27 -30.37 7.41 36.14
N GLY A 28 -31.45 7.69 35.39
CA GLY A 28 -32.80 7.80 35.97
C GLY A 28 -33.89 8.08 34.93
N ALA A 29 -34.91 7.21 34.87
CA ALA A 29 -36.07 7.34 33.98
C ALA A 29 -37.30 7.92 34.71
N GLY A 30 -38.28 8.44 33.95
CA GLY A 30 -39.70 8.38 34.35
C GLY A 30 -40.53 9.67 34.23
N GLY A 31 -41.63 9.59 33.46
CA GLY A 31 -42.83 10.45 33.55
C GLY A 31 -42.75 11.83 32.87
N GLY A 32 -43.69 12.29 32.04
CA GLY A 32 -44.94 11.72 31.54
C GLY A 32 -46.20 12.45 32.02
N THR A 33 -46.73 13.38 31.22
CA THR A 33 -48.17 13.74 31.15
C THR A 33 -48.51 14.56 29.89
N SER A 34 -49.79 14.67 29.57
CA SER A 34 -50.33 14.90 28.22
C SER A 34 -51.09 16.23 28.00
N THR A 35 -50.85 16.85 26.83
CA THR A 35 -51.76 17.65 25.97
C THR A 35 -51.19 17.62 24.53
N GLY A 36 -51.93 17.92 23.44
CA GLY A 36 -53.37 18.11 23.30
C GLY A 36 -53.76 18.67 21.90
N GLU A 37 -54.43 17.84 21.09
CA GLU A 37 -55.21 18.15 19.86
C GLU A 37 -54.61 19.00 18.70
N GLY A 38 -54.54 18.39 17.50
CA GLY A 38 -55.00 19.03 16.25
C GLY A 38 -53.97 19.72 15.35
N GLY A 39 -53.73 19.15 14.16
CA GLY A 39 -52.98 19.81 13.08
C GLY A 39 -52.72 18.90 11.89
N ASP A 40 -53.55 18.99 10.86
CA ASP A 40 -53.33 18.34 9.56
C ASP A 40 -52.25 19.12 8.77
N GLY A 41 -51.33 18.41 8.11
CA GLY A 41 -50.12 19.04 7.56
C GLY A 41 -49.26 18.12 6.71
N THR A 42 -49.38 18.24 5.39
CA THR A 42 -48.56 17.56 4.39
C THR A 42 -47.09 17.95 4.49
N GLY A 43 -46.21 16.97 4.72
CA GLY A 43 -44.75 17.11 4.70
C GLY A 43 -44.13 16.18 3.67
N GLY A 44 -43.21 16.69 2.85
CA GLY A 44 -42.59 15.95 1.74
C GLY A 44 -41.70 14.80 2.23
N SER A 45 -41.74 13.68 1.51
CA SER A 45 -40.76 12.60 1.68
C SER A 45 -39.44 13.02 1.04
N SER A 46 -38.41 13.18 1.86
CA SER A 46 -37.03 13.34 1.41
C SER A 46 -36.53 12.00 0.87
N THR A 47 -36.27 11.93 -0.43
CA THR A 47 -35.49 10.85 -1.03
C THR A 47 -34.07 10.91 -0.48
N GLY A 48 -33.78 10.10 0.53
CA GLY A 48 -32.40 9.78 0.88
C GLY A 48 -31.92 8.71 -0.09
N SER A 49 -30.95 9.06 -0.96
CA SER A 49 -30.16 8.06 -1.66
C SER A 49 -29.39 7.27 -0.61
N GLY A 50 -29.85 6.05 -0.33
CA GLY A 50 -29.06 5.06 0.38
C GLY A 50 -28.04 4.50 -0.59
N VAL A 51 -26.76 4.56 -0.23
CA VAL A 51 -25.70 3.80 -0.91
C VAL A 51 -26.12 2.33 -0.88
N GLY A 52 -26.11 1.68 -2.04
CA GLY A 52 -26.41 0.26 -2.16
C GLY A 52 -25.43 -0.55 -1.31
N GLY A 53 -25.94 -1.38 -0.42
CA GLY A 53 -25.14 -2.44 0.19
C GLY A 53 -25.14 -3.65 -0.75
N PHE A 54 -23.97 -4.27 -0.89
CA PHE A 54 -23.76 -5.54 -1.59
C PHE A 54 -24.90 -6.54 -1.29
N ASN A 55 -25.58 -7.03 -2.34
CA ASN A 55 -26.67 -7.99 -2.21
C ASN A 55 -26.46 -9.17 -3.18
N PRO A 56 -25.59 -10.14 -2.81
CA PRO A 56 -25.11 -11.20 -3.69
C PRO A 56 -26.17 -12.31 -3.82
N GLY A 57 -27.17 -12.08 -4.66
CA GLY A 57 -28.16 -13.10 -4.97
C GLY A 57 -29.51 -12.57 -5.44
N VAL A 58 -29.67 -12.48 -6.76
CA VAL A 58 -30.98 -12.64 -7.44
C VAL A 58 -30.85 -13.59 -8.62
N ASP A 59 -30.85 -14.87 -8.28
CA ASP A 59 -31.07 -16.02 -9.15
C ASP A 59 -32.07 -15.73 -10.29
N GLY A 60 -31.77 -16.20 -11.51
CA GLY A 60 -32.63 -16.09 -12.70
C GLY A 60 -33.91 -16.93 -12.60
N GLY A 61 -34.79 -16.62 -11.64
CA GLY A 61 -35.93 -17.45 -11.25
C GLY A 61 -37.08 -16.65 -10.63
N GLN A 62 -38.21 -16.58 -11.34
CA GLN A 62 -39.36 -15.77 -10.94
C GLN A 62 -39.93 -16.05 -9.53
N SER A 63 -40.01 -14.95 -8.76
CA SER A 63 -41.08 -14.59 -7.80
C SER A 63 -41.01 -15.07 -6.34
N SER A 64 -40.71 -14.12 -5.44
CA SER A 64 -41.80 -13.52 -4.63
C SER A 64 -41.47 -12.15 -3.97
N SER A 65 -42.27 -11.13 -4.30
CA SER A 65 -42.52 -9.90 -3.51
C SER A 65 -41.33 -9.06 -3.02
N GLY A 66 -40.65 -8.38 -3.96
CA GLY A 66 -39.72 -7.29 -3.63
C GLY A 66 -39.03 -6.73 -4.85
N THR A 67 -39.76 -5.98 -5.69
CA THR A 67 -39.28 -5.38 -6.97
C THR A 67 -38.54 -6.38 -7.87
N THR A 68 -39.26 -7.06 -8.76
CA THR A 68 -38.59 -7.67 -9.92
C THR A 68 -37.85 -6.59 -10.68
N CYS A 69 -36.54 -6.76 -10.85
CA CYS A 69 -35.74 -5.87 -11.66
C CYS A 69 -36.10 -6.06 -13.14
N ASP A 70 -37.10 -5.31 -13.60
CA ASP A 70 -37.55 -5.26 -14.98
C ASP A 70 -36.76 -4.15 -15.69
N ALA A 71 -35.60 -4.49 -16.22
CA ALA A 71 -34.68 -3.61 -16.93
C ALA A 71 -34.94 -3.65 -18.44
N GLY A 72 -34.98 -2.48 -19.08
CA GLY A 72 -34.98 -2.38 -20.54
C GLY A 72 -33.61 -2.80 -21.12
N PRO A 73 -33.56 -3.34 -22.36
CA PRO A 73 -32.28 -3.77 -22.95
C PRO A 73 -31.32 -2.61 -23.28
N ASP A 74 -31.83 -1.37 -23.32
CA ASP A 74 -31.09 -0.12 -23.48
C ASP A 74 -31.30 0.80 -22.26
N GLU A 75 -31.69 0.25 -21.11
CA GLU A 75 -31.77 0.93 -19.82
C GLU A 75 -30.47 0.65 -19.05
N ASP A 76 -29.96 1.69 -18.38
CA ASP A 76 -28.87 1.66 -17.39
C ASP A 76 -29.55 2.15 -16.10
N LYS A 77 -29.87 1.21 -15.23
CA LYS A 77 -30.87 1.34 -14.19
C LYS A 77 -30.26 1.42 -12.81
N ASP A 78 -29.19 0.67 -12.57
CA ASP A 78 -28.38 0.81 -11.37
C ASP A 78 -27.35 1.95 -11.46
N GLN A 79 -27.08 2.47 -12.66
CA GLN A 79 -26.21 3.63 -12.97
C GLN A 79 -24.71 3.33 -12.84
N ASP A 80 -24.26 2.12 -13.17
CA ASP A 80 -22.83 1.81 -13.33
C ASP A 80 -22.24 2.21 -14.69
N GLY A 81 -23.10 2.55 -15.66
CA GLY A 81 -22.72 3.01 -16.99
C GLY A 81 -22.77 1.96 -18.09
N PHE A 82 -23.25 0.75 -17.80
CA PHE A 82 -23.55 -0.29 -18.78
C PHE A 82 -25.06 -0.50 -18.94
N THR A 83 -25.43 -1.09 -20.07
CA THR A 83 -26.77 -1.60 -20.33
C THR A 83 -26.67 -3.09 -20.68
N ILE A 84 -27.78 -3.82 -20.58
CA ILE A 84 -27.84 -5.25 -20.97
C ILE A 84 -27.34 -5.48 -22.42
N ASN A 85 -27.61 -4.54 -23.35
CA ASN A 85 -27.10 -4.62 -24.73
C ASN A 85 -25.60 -4.32 -24.87
N GLU A 86 -24.98 -3.69 -23.87
CA GLU A 86 -23.55 -3.33 -23.84
C GLU A 86 -22.69 -4.35 -23.07
N GLY A 87 -23.33 -5.31 -22.39
CA GLY A 87 -22.68 -6.49 -21.81
C GLY A 87 -22.97 -6.71 -20.32
N ASP A 88 -23.73 -5.82 -19.69
CA ASP A 88 -24.14 -6.00 -18.30
C ASP A 88 -25.10 -7.21 -18.16
N CYS A 89 -24.76 -8.06 -17.19
CA CYS A 89 -25.43 -9.30 -16.87
C CYS A 89 -26.46 -9.16 -15.73
N ASN A 90 -26.49 -8.03 -15.02
CA ASN A 90 -27.36 -7.74 -13.88
C ASN A 90 -27.60 -6.22 -13.63
N ASP A 91 -28.32 -5.53 -14.54
CA ASP A 91 -28.79 -4.11 -14.51
C ASP A 91 -29.67 -3.71 -13.28
N CYS A 92 -29.16 -4.02 -12.11
CA CYS A 92 -29.83 -4.12 -10.82
C CYS A 92 -28.84 -4.00 -9.65
N ASP A 93 -27.55 -4.26 -9.87
CA ASP A 93 -26.46 -4.17 -8.90
C ASP A 93 -25.22 -3.55 -9.57
N ALA A 94 -25.01 -2.26 -9.33
CA ALA A 94 -23.94 -1.44 -9.93
C ALA A 94 -22.49 -1.87 -9.63
N ASN A 95 -22.30 -3.03 -9.00
CA ASN A 95 -21.02 -3.68 -8.80
C ASN A 95 -20.76 -4.81 -9.82
N VAL A 96 -21.71 -5.09 -10.71
CA VAL A 96 -21.72 -6.23 -11.66
C VAL A 96 -21.77 -5.72 -13.10
N ASN A 97 -20.64 -5.70 -13.81
CA ASN A 97 -20.54 -5.23 -15.20
C ASN A 97 -19.21 -5.64 -15.86
N PRO A 98 -19.07 -5.55 -17.20
CA PRO A 98 -17.82 -5.84 -17.94
C PRO A 98 -16.54 -5.12 -17.48
N ASN A 99 -16.64 -4.12 -16.60
CA ASN A 99 -15.51 -3.39 -16.02
C ASN A 99 -15.34 -3.59 -14.51
N ALA A 100 -16.07 -4.51 -13.89
CA ALA A 100 -15.85 -4.95 -12.52
C ALA A 100 -14.55 -5.77 -12.40
N VAL A 101 -14.12 -6.00 -11.16
CA VAL A 101 -13.24 -7.11 -10.79
C VAL A 101 -14.07 -8.19 -10.09
N GLU A 102 -13.68 -9.45 -10.30
CA GLU A 102 -14.26 -10.62 -9.66
C GLU A 102 -13.99 -10.64 -8.14
N VAL A 103 -14.98 -11.09 -7.35
CA VAL A 103 -14.95 -11.06 -5.88
C VAL A 103 -15.15 -12.47 -5.29
N MET A 104 -14.06 -13.24 -5.33
CA MET A 104 -13.95 -14.60 -4.78
C MET A 104 -14.76 -14.83 -3.49
N THR A 105 -15.78 -15.67 -3.54
CA THR A 105 -16.63 -15.93 -2.37
C THR A 105 -15.89 -16.67 -1.25
N GLU A 106 -15.93 -16.10 -0.03
CA GLU A 106 -15.40 -16.78 1.14
C GLU A 106 -16.30 -17.95 1.55
N SER A 107 -15.74 -19.16 1.56
CA SER A 107 -16.41 -20.38 2.04
C SER A 107 -16.66 -20.38 3.57
N GLY A 108 -17.64 -19.57 4.01
CA GLY A 108 -17.92 -19.34 5.42
C GLY A 108 -18.47 -20.56 6.18
N GLU A 109 -17.69 -21.09 7.14
CA GLU A 109 -18.20 -21.98 8.19
C GLU A 109 -19.22 -21.24 9.08
N GLY A 110 -20.50 -21.28 8.71
CA GLY A 110 -21.56 -20.67 9.50
C GLY A 110 -22.92 -20.47 8.81
N GLY A 111 -23.00 -20.68 7.50
CA GLY A 111 -24.24 -20.45 6.73
C GLY A 111 -24.51 -18.97 6.44
N GLY A 112 -23.44 -18.19 6.28
CA GLY A 112 -23.45 -16.81 5.79
C GLY A 112 -22.44 -16.59 4.65
N ALA A 113 -22.06 -17.66 3.94
CA ALA A 113 -21.35 -17.53 2.68
C ALA A 113 -22.31 -16.92 1.64
N SER A 114 -21.82 -15.96 0.86
CA SER A 114 -22.46 -15.57 -0.40
C SER A 114 -22.47 -16.78 -1.35
N GLU A 115 -23.44 -16.85 -2.25
CA GLU A 115 -23.31 -17.76 -3.39
C GLU A 115 -22.32 -17.13 -4.39
N PRO A 116 -21.55 -17.93 -5.14
CA PRO A 116 -20.74 -17.46 -6.27
C PRO A 116 -21.58 -16.59 -7.23
N ALA A 117 -20.95 -15.56 -7.78
CA ALA A 117 -21.53 -14.66 -8.76
C ALA A 117 -20.52 -14.44 -9.89
N ASP A 118 -20.99 -13.84 -10.98
CA ASP A 118 -20.20 -13.37 -12.13
C ASP A 118 -20.20 -11.85 -12.04
N GLU A 119 -19.26 -11.24 -11.30
CA GLU A 119 -19.26 -9.78 -11.15
C GLU A 119 -18.80 -9.09 -12.44
N ASN A 120 -17.90 -9.73 -13.20
CA ASN A 120 -17.29 -9.12 -14.38
C ASN A 120 -17.99 -9.44 -15.72
N CYS A 121 -19.10 -10.19 -15.67
CA CYS A 121 -19.95 -10.57 -16.80
C CYS A 121 -19.22 -11.31 -17.94
N ASP A 122 -18.18 -12.11 -17.65
CA ASP A 122 -17.51 -12.96 -18.65
C ASP A 122 -18.16 -14.35 -18.82
N GLY A 123 -19.04 -14.73 -17.89
CA GLY A 123 -19.74 -16.02 -17.86
C GLY A 123 -19.02 -17.13 -17.08
N GLN A 124 -17.96 -16.81 -16.33
CA GLN A 124 -17.46 -17.59 -15.20
C GLN A 124 -18.02 -17.05 -13.88
N GLU A 125 -17.80 -17.78 -12.78
CA GLU A 125 -18.13 -17.37 -11.42
C GLU A 125 -16.92 -17.73 -10.53
N ASP A 126 -16.45 -16.81 -9.69
CA ASP A 126 -15.31 -17.01 -8.79
C ASP A 126 -14.03 -17.53 -9.51
N GLU A 127 -13.71 -17.05 -10.72
CA GLU A 127 -12.45 -17.41 -11.36
C GLU A 127 -11.22 -16.76 -10.71
N PRO A 128 -10.10 -17.49 -10.55
CA PRO A 128 -8.90 -16.92 -9.95
C PRO A 128 -8.30 -15.82 -10.85
N PRO A 129 -7.65 -14.79 -10.27
CA PRO A 129 -6.98 -13.73 -11.02
C PRO A 129 -6.07 -14.23 -12.15
N GLU A 130 -6.04 -13.50 -13.26
CA GLU A 130 -5.17 -13.83 -14.40
C GLU A 130 -3.69 -13.76 -13.97
N VAL A 131 -2.93 -14.84 -14.22
CA VAL A 131 -1.47 -14.87 -13.98
C VAL A 131 -0.71 -14.63 -15.28
N CYS A 132 0.05 -13.54 -15.33
CA CYS A 132 0.77 -13.09 -16.53
C CYS A 132 2.30 -12.89 -16.34
N ASP A 133 2.84 -13.24 -15.18
CA ASP A 133 4.24 -12.98 -14.79
C ASP A 133 5.26 -14.05 -15.26
N SER A 134 4.77 -15.14 -15.86
CA SER A 134 5.60 -16.30 -16.16
C SER A 134 6.67 -16.02 -17.21
N MET A 135 7.87 -16.57 -16.98
CA MET A 135 9.03 -16.49 -17.89
C MET A 135 9.55 -15.08 -18.18
N ILE A 136 9.21 -14.08 -17.36
CA ILE A 136 9.81 -12.74 -17.44
C ILE A 136 11.32 -12.83 -17.12
N PRO A 137 12.21 -12.23 -17.94
CA PRO A 137 13.64 -12.16 -17.62
C PRO A 137 13.91 -11.26 -16.40
N VAL A 138 14.76 -11.71 -15.48
CA VAL A 138 15.16 -10.96 -14.28
C VAL A 138 15.78 -9.59 -14.59
N ASP A 139 16.35 -9.42 -15.79
CA ASP A 139 16.94 -8.19 -16.32
C ASP A 139 16.10 -7.50 -17.41
N THR A 140 14.78 -7.76 -17.44
CA THR A 140 13.86 -7.00 -18.29
C THR A 140 13.97 -5.50 -18.03
N GLN A 141 13.81 -4.72 -19.10
CA GLN A 141 13.76 -3.25 -19.02
C GLN A 141 12.39 -2.71 -19.40
N ASP A 142 11.42 -3.58 -19.72
CA ASP A 142 10.04 -3.19 -19.93
C ASP A 142 9.37 -2.93 -18.56
N PRO A 143 8.95 -1.70 -18.23
CA PRO A 143 8.28 -1.43 -16.96
C PRO A 143 6.92 -2.14 -16.86
N MET A 144 6.32 -2.59 -17.96
CA MET A 144 5.10 -3.38 -17.92
C MET A 144 5.34 -4.76 -17.32
N ASP A 145 6.51 -5.36 -17.53
CA ASP A 145 6.87 -6.63 -16.89
C ASP A 145 6.98 -6.47 -15.36
N GLY A 146 7.37 -5.29 -14.88
CA GLY A 146 7.34 -4.95 -13.45
C GLY A 146 5.93 -4.81 -12.87
N ALA A 147 4.92 -4.48 -13.69
CA ALA A 147 3.51 -4.50 -13.29
C ALA A 147 2.95 -5.93 -13.29
N ARG A 148 3.28 -6.73 -14.32
CA ARG A 148 2.91 -8.16 -14.38
C ARG A 148 3.45 -8.94 -13.18
N ALA A 149 4.70 -8.69 -12.81
CA ALA A 149 5.39 -9.27 -11.65
C ALA A 149 4.86 -8.82 -10.29
N ILE A 150 3.69 -8.15 -10.22
CA ILE A 150 2.95 -7.92 -8.99
C ILE A 150 1.46 -8.27 -9.13
N GLY A 151 1.06 -9.02 -10.17
CA GLY A 151 -0.34 -9.40 -10.42
C GLY A 151 -1.12 -8.47 -11.37
N LEU A 152 -0.55 -7.32 -11.79
CA LEU A 152 -1.25 -6.37 -12.66
C LEU A 152 -1.15 -6.74 -14.14
N CYS A 153 -2.05 -7.62 -14.58
CA CYS A 153 -2.07 -8.19 -15.93
C CYS A 153 -2.86 -7.40 -16.98
N ARG A 154 -4.02 -6.84 -16.60
CA ARG A 154 -4.91 -6.11 -17.53
C ARG A 154 -4.34 -4.74 -17.91
N ILE A 155 -4.42 -4.40 -19.20
CA ILE A 155 -3.98 -3.12 -19.77
C ILE A 155 -5.21 -2.27 -20.09
N SER A 156 -5.31 -1.08 -19.49
CA SER A 156 -6.39 -0.13 -19.80
C SER A 156 -6.17 0.50 -21.18
N THR A 157 -7.13 0.30 -22.08
CA THR A 157 -7.08 0.80 -23.46
C THR A 157 -7.76 2.15 -23.67
N GLY A 158 -8.62 2.57 -22.74
CA GLY A 158 -9.40 3.82 -22.79
C GLY A 158 -10.00 4.18 -21.43
N PRO A 159 -10.60 5.37 -21.27
CA PRO A 159 -11.20 5.79 -19.99
C PRO A 159 -12.30 4.84 -19.50
N ASP A 160 -12.96 4.15 -20.43
CA ASP A 160 -14.05 3.21 -20.22
C ASP A 160 -13.52 1.75 -20.07
N ASP A 161 -12.30 1.57 -19.55
CA ASP A 161 -11.59 0.28 -19.39
C ASP A 161 -10.54 0.37 -18.26
N TRP A 162 -10.36 -0.68 -17.47
CA TRP A 162 -9.52 -0.67 -16.26
C TRP A 162 -8.17 -1.37 -16.41
N GLY A 163 -7.29 -1.21 -15.41
CA GLY A 163 -5.96 -1.81 -15.35
C GLY A 163 -4.83 -0.82 -15.61
N VAL A 164 -3.68 -1.31 -16.07
CA VAL A 164 -2.46 -0.50 -16.28
C VAL A 164 -2.61 0.37 -17.54
N ALA A 165 -2.75 1.68 -17.36
CA ALA A 165 -2.80 2.65 -18.46
C ALA A 165 -1.39 3.06 -18.93
N THR A 166 -0.45 3.25 -18.00
CA THR A 166 0.99 3.41 -18.33
C THR A 166 1.88 2.80 -17.26
N ALA A 167 3.08 2.36 -17.66
CA ALA A 167 4.13 1.89 -16.76
C ALA A 167 5.46 2.57 -17.12
N GLN A 168 6.23 3.03 -16.13
CA GLN A 168 7.49 3.75 -16.33
C GLN A 168 8.52 3.44 -15.22
N TRP A 169 9.76 3.18 -15.62
CA TRP A 169 10.90 3.28 -14.69
C TRP A 169 11.27 4.74 -14.49
N VAL A 170 11.34 5.19 -13.24
CA VAL A 170 11.64 6.59 -12.87
C VAL A 170 12.61 6.65 -11.67
N LEU A 171 13.10 7.83 -11.36
CA LEU A 171 13.77 8.14 -10.09
C LEU A 171 12.73 8.32 -8.98
N PRO A 172 13.08 8.19 -7.68
CA PRO A 172 12.14 8.31 -6.57
C PRO A 172 11.30 9.59 -6.54
N ALA A 173 11.87 10.71 -7.01
CA ALA A 173 11.19 11.99 -7.17
C ALA A 173 10.23 12.07 -8.39
N GLY A 174 9.99 10.97 -9.11
CA GLY A 174 9.15 10.91 -10.33
C GLY A 174 9.82 11.42 -11.60
N ASN A 175 11.11 11.78 -11.55
CA ASN A 175 11.87 12.26 -12.70
C ASN A 175 12.28 11.09 -13.61
N ALA A 176 12.40 11.35 -14.92
CA ALA A 176 12.95 10.38 -15.87
C ALA A 176 14.36 9.90 -15.44
N PRO A 177 14.70 8.62 -15.70
CA PRO A 177 15.97 8.05 -15.28
C PRO A 177 17.15 8.67 -16.06
N PRO A 178 18.36 8.68 -15.46
CA PRO A 178 19.57 9.09 -16.15
C PRO A 178 19.94 8.12 -17.27
N ASN A 179 20.72 8.59 -18.24
CA ASN A 179 21.36 7.71 -19.22
C ASN A 179 22.62 7.06 -18.60
N GLU A 180 22.40 6.25 -17.56
CA GLU A 180 23.42 5.47 -16.84
C GLU A 180 23.03 3.99 -16.87
N PRO A 181 23.80 3.12 -17.57
CA PRO A 181 23.48 1.69 -17.68
C PRO A 181 23.21 0.98 -16.35
N ASN A 182 23.90 1.36 -15.27
CA ASN A 182 23.69 0.76 -13.96
C ASN A 182 22.29 1.01 -13.38
N PHE A 183 21.55 2.03 -13.83
CA PHE A 183 20.17 2.29 -13.37
C PHE A 183 19.28 1.03 -13.49
N HIS A 184 19.40 0.29 -14.59
CA HIS A 184 18.61 -0.91 -14.86
C HIS A 184 19.04 -2.15 -14.06
N LEU A 185 20.09 -2.06 -13.24
CA LEU A 185 20.37 -3.07 -12.22
C LEU A 185 19.54 -2.85 -10.95
N GLY A 186 19.05 -1.63 -10.74
CA GLY A 186 18.22 -1.28 -9.58
C GLY A 186 16.81 -1.87 -9.59
N HIS A 187 16.37 -2.47 -10.69
CA HIS A 187 15.09 -3.16 -10.77
C HIS A 187 15.25 -4.56 -11.36
N GLY A 188 14.31 -5.45 -11.06
CA GLY A 188 14.29 -6.81 -11.56
C GLY A 188 12.99 -7.53 -11.25
N VAL A 189 12.80 -8.68 -11.90
CA VAL A 189 11.65 -9.57 -11.72
C VAL A 189 12.16 -10.94 -11.27
N LEU A 190 11.90 -11.30 -10.01
CA LEU A 190 12.56 -12.40 -9.31
C LEU A 190 11.58 -13.55 -9.04
N ALA A 191 11.99 -14.79 -9.28
CA ALA A 191 11.18 -15.97 -8.97
C ALA A 191 11.28 -16.45 -7.51
N ALA A 192 12.22 -15.90 -6.73
CA ALA A 192 12.45 -16.12 -5.30
C ALA A 192 13.51 -15.12 -4.80
N PHE A 193 13.67 -14.98 -3.48
CA PHE A 193 14.80 -14.27 -2.88
C PHE A 193 15.47 -15.12 -1.80
N GLY A 194 16.52 -15.85 -2.17
CA GLY A 194 17.02 -16.95 -1.35
C GLY A 194 16.07 -18.16 -1.36
N PRO A 195 16.27 -19.16 -0.47
CA PRO A 195 15.48 -20.39 -0.45
C PRO A 195 14.29 -20.34 0.52
N ASN A 196 14.08 -19.22 1.23
CA ASN A 196 13.11 -19.08 2.31
C ASN A 196 12.14 -17.90 2.11
N VAL A 197 12.24 -17.16 0.99
CA VAL A 197 11.35 -16.04 0.65
C VAL A 197 10.79 -16.33 -0.74
N ASN A 198 9.55 -16.78 -0.77
CA ASN A 198 8.84 -17.10 -2.01
C ASN A 198 8.07 -15.88 -2.53
N VAL A 199 7.68 -15.97 -3.80
CA VAL A 199 6.67 -15.08 -4.39
C VAL A 199 5.33 -15.27 -3.66
N GLN A 200 4.65 -14.16 -3.40
CA GLN A 200 3.33 -14.12 -2.78
C GLN A 200 2.22 -14.26 -3.81
N GLU A 201 2.46 -14.02 -5.09
CA GLU A 201 1.53 -14.39 -6.19
C GLU A 201 2.26 -15.10 -7.35
N GLY A 202 1.51 -15.67 -8.28
CA GLY A 202 2.00 -16.14 -9.58
C GLY A 202 3.27 -16.99 -9.54
N THR A 203 4.31 -16.49 -10.19
CA THR A 203 5.63 -17.09 -10.38
C THR A 203 6.81 -16.11 -10.29
N ALA A 204 6.57 -14.80 -10.18
CA ALA A 204 7.61 -13.78 -10.02
C ALA A 204 7.12 -12.53 -9.26
N MET A 205 8.03 -11.90 -8.53
CA MET A 205 7.83 -10.65 -7.78
C MET A 205 8.71 -9.51 -8.32
N LEU A 206 8.29 -8.25 -8.13
CA LEU A 206 9.11 -7.07 -8.40
C LEU A 206 10.17 -6.88 -7.31
N ALA A 207 11.39 -6.56 -7.70
CA ALA A 207 12.42 -6.06 -6.78
C ALA A 207 12.92 -4.67 -7.19
N LEU A 208 13.10 -3.80 -6.20
CA LEU A 208 13.66 -2.44 -6.32
C LEU A 208 14.81 -2.29 -5.33
N SER A 209 15.98 -1.83 -5.77
CA SER A 209 17.20 -1.81 -4.95
C SER A 209 18.05 -0.56 -5.16
N GLY A 210 18.70 -0.07 -4.11
CA GLY A 210 19.83 0.84 -4.22
C GLY A 210 20.95 0.24 -5.09
N GLY A 211 21.16 -1.06 -4.99
CA GLY A 211 22.20 -1.78 -5.72
C GLY A 211 21.67 -2.56 -6.90
N THR A 212 21.96 -3.87 -6.90
CA THR A 212 21.39 -4.82 -7.84
C THR A 212 20.16 -5.50 -7.23
N ALA A 213 18.98 -5.32 -7.84
CA ALA A 213 17.74 -6.00 -7.50
C ALA A 213 17.79 -7.46 -7.97
N ARG A 214 18.63 -8.27 -7.32
CA ARG A 214 19.02 -9.64 -7.71
C ARG A 214 19.31 -10.45 -6.45
N GLN A 215 19.04 -11.74 -6.44
CA GLN A 215 19.63 -12.68 -5.47
C GLN A 215 20.98 -13.24 -6.01
N PRO A 216 21.85 -13.80 -5.16
CA PRO A 216 23.18 -14.31 -5.53
C PRO A 216 23.24 -15.35 -6.66
N SER A 217 22.12 -16.01 -6.98
CA SER A 217 22.01 -16.93 -8.12
C SER A 217 21.78 -16.26 -9.47
N ASP A 218 21.38 -14.99 -9.49
CA ASP A 218 20.87 -14.35 -10.70
C ASP A 218 21.99 -13.72 -11.56
N PRO A 219 21.82 -13.70 -12.90
CA PRO A 219 22.68 -12.91 -13.77
C PRO A 219 22.74 -11.43 -13.37
N GLY A 220 23.95 -10.90 -13.26
CA GLY A 220 24.19 -9.49 -12.94
C GLY A 220 24.18 -9.15 -11.45
N TRP A 221 23.97 -10.11 -10.54
CA TRP A 221 24.10 -9.88 -9.10
C TRP A 221 25.44 -9.24 -8.72
N GLN A 222 25.40 -8.27 -7.82
CA GLN A 222 26.55 -7.75 -7.08
C GLN A 222 26.22 -7.78 -5.58
N SER A 223 27.25 -7.79 -4.73
CA SER A 223 27.06 -7.82 -3.29
C SER A 223 26.48 -6.48 -2.79
N PRO A 224 25.39 -6.48 -1.99
CA PRO A 224 24.80 -5.26 -1.44
C PRO A 224 25.79 -4.47 -0.56
N GLY A 225 26.70 -5.17 0.13
CA GLY A 225 27.75 -4.56 0.96
C GLY A 225 28.89 -3.83 0.25
N GLY A 226 28.69 -3.28 -0.95
CA GLY A 226 29.75 -2.53 -1.64
C GLY A 226 29.57 -2.26 -3.14
N PHE A 227 28.45 -2.65 -3.74
CA PHE A 227 28.08 -2.13 -5.05
C PHE A 227 27.58 -0.68 -4.94
N SER A 228 27.53 0.01 -6.07
CA SER A 228 26.97 1.35 -6.24
C SER A 228 26.60 1.50 -7.70
N LYS A 229 25.41 2.04 -7.99
CA LYS A 229 25.04 2.37 -9.38
C LYS A 229 25.75 3.63 -9.86
N GLY A 230 26.21 4.49 -8.94
CA GLY A 230 26.97 5.72 -9.24
C GLY A 230 26.10 6.91 -9.62
N ILE A 231 24.83 6.90 -9.22
CA ILE A 231 23.78 7.87 -9.53
C ILE A 231 23.48 8.71 -8.28
N SER A 232 24.29 9.73 -8.01
CA SER A 232 24.09 10.59 -6.84
C SER A 232 22.97 11.60 -7.02
N ASN A 233 22.30 11.99 -5.93
CA ASN A 233 21.24 13.02 -5.89
C ASN A 233 20.02 12.71 -6.78
N THR A 234 19.50 11.47 -6.72
CA THR A 234 18.29 11.05 -7.43
C THR A 234 17.01 11.75 -6.96
N GLY A 235 17.08 12.45 -5.83
CA GLY A 235 16.01 13.26 -5.25
C GLY A 235 15.02 12.43 -4.43
N HIS A 236 14.64 12.94 -3.27
CA HIS A 236 13.62 12.29 -2.44
C HIS A 236 12.23 12.42 -3.09
N PRO A 237 11.31 11.46 -2.87
CA PRO A 237 9.90 11.65 -3.17
C PRO A 237 9.32 12.84 -2.38
N PHE A 238 8.15 13.33 -2.81
CA PHE A 238 7.47 14.42 -2.12
C PHE A 238 7.22 14.07 -0.64
N GLY A 239 7.49 15.02 0.27
CA GLY A 239 7.33 14.80 1.71
C GLY A 239 8.45 14.00 2.40
N PHE A 240 9.49 13.59 1.68
CA PHE A 240 10.67 12.90 2.22
C PHE A 240 11.93 13.79 2.16
N PRO A 241 12.98 13.50 2.97
CA PRO A 241 13.06 12.40 3.94
C PRO A 241 12.20 12.62 5.18
N LYS A 242 11.85 11.53 5.86
CA LYS A 242 11.07 11.52 7.09
C LYS A 242 11.90 10.87 8.20
N GLU A 243 12.40 11.68 9.13
CA GLU A 243 13.25 11.18 10.21
C GLU A 243 12.47 10.30 11.19
N SER A 244 13.05 9.16 11.59
CA SER A 244 12.41 8.29 12.57
C SER A 244 12.37 8.93 13.95
N PRO A 245 11.20 9.00 14.64
CA PRO A 245 11.11 9.49 16.01
C PRO A 245 12.01 8.73 17.00
N SER A 246 12.33 7.47 16.70
CA SER A 246 13.20 6.59 17.49
C SER A 246 14.66 7.04 17.50
N CYS A 247 15.11 7.80 16.49
CA CYS A 247 16.51 8.22 16.32
C CYS A 247 16.81 9.66 16.77
N GLY A 248 15.83 10.34 17.37
CA GLY A 248 16.04 11.61 18.08
C GLY A 248 16.45 12.79 17.19
N SER A 249 17.75 12.96 16.95
CA SER A 249 18.32 14.05 16.13
C SER A 249 19.23 13.55 15.00
N ALA A 250 19.09 12.28 14.61
CA ALA A 250 19.62 11.80 13.33
C ALA A 250 18.99 12.60 12.17
N VAL A 251 19.73 12.72 11.07
CA VAL A 251 19.29 13.43 9.87
C VAL A 251 19.69 12.62 8.66
N THR A 252 18.70 12.21 7.87
CA THR A 252 18.82 11.45 6.64
C THR A 252 19.69 12.21 5.62
N GLY A 253 20.55 11.47 4.91
CA GLY A 253 21.43 11.98 3.87
C GLY A 253 20.71 12.26 2.56
N ALA A 254 21.48 12.58 1.51
CA ALA A 254 20.92 12.77 0.17
C ALA A 254 20.50 11.42 -0.43
N CYS A 255 19.33 11.38 -1.08
CA CYS A 255 18.89 10.26 -1.92
C CYS A 255 19.89 10.00 -3.06
N ASN A 256 20.52 8.84 -3.07
CA ASN A 256 21.38 8.32 -4.13
C ASN A 256 20.83 6.99 -4.65
N ASP A 257 21.30 6.59 -5.83
CA ASP A 257 21.07 5.27 -6.41
C ASP A 257 19.58 4.85 -6.39
N GLY A 258 18.69 5.84 -6.45
CA GLY A 258 17.26 5.64 -6.35
C GLY A 258 16.65 5.06 -7.62
N VAL A 259 15.62 4.23 -7.45
CA VAL A 259 14.87 3.57 -8.51
C VAL A 259 13.41 3.44 -8.11
N ALA A 260 12.51 3.51 -9.09
CA ALA A 260 11.08 3.40 -8.86
C ALA A 260 10.35 2.82 -10.09
N LEU A 261 9.33 2.01 -9.82
CA LEU A 261 8.28 1.69 -10.80
C LEU A 261 7.12 2.65 -10.56
N GLN A 262 6.73 3.40 -11.58
CA GLN A 262 5.56 4.28 -11.56
C GLN A 262 4.53 3.77 -12.55
N LEU A 263 3.33 3.48 -12.05
CA LEU A 263 2.17 3.11 -12.86
C LEU A 263 1.13 4.23 -12.86
N THR A 264 0.48 4.44 -14.00
CA THR A 264 -0.85 5.06 -14.05
C THR A 264 -1.86 3.93 -14.19
N LEU A 265 -2.79 3.84 -13.26
CA LEU A 265 -3.78 2.77 -13.13
C LEU A 265 -5.18 3.36 -13.27
N ARG A 266 -6.10 2.57 -13.80
CA ARG A 266 -7.54 2.80 -13.68
C ARG A 266 -8.14 1.70 -12.84
N ALA A 267 -8.88 2.07 -11.80
CA ALA A 267 -9.60 1.13 -10.95
C ALA A 267 -10.74 0.44 -11.74
N PRO A 268 -11.04 -0.84 -11.47
CA PRO A 268 -12.32 -1.46 -11.83
C PRO A 268 -13.52 -0.62 -11.35
N SER A 269 -14.68 -0.82 -11.97
CA SER A 269 -15.94 -0.10 -11.69
C SER A 269 -16.48 -0.32 -10.27
N ASN A 270 -16.18 -1.48 -9.67
CA ASN A 270 -16.58 -1.87 -8.32
C ASN A 270 -15.44 -1.77 -7.27
N ALA A 271 -14.20 -1.46 -7.68
CA ALA A 271 -13.04 -1.45 -6.78
C ALA A 271 -12.96 -0.18 -5.93
N GLN A 272 -13.05 -0.35 -4.60
CA GLN A 272 -13.01 0.69 -3.56
C GLN A 272 -11.60 0.92 -2.99
N GLY A 273 -10.64 0.10 -3.38
CA GLY A 273 -9.29 0.09 -2.85
C GLY A 273 -8.40 -0.95 -3.54
N PHE A 274 -7.18 -1.06 -3.05
CA PHE A 274 -6.25 -2.14 -3.39
C PHE A 274 -5.36 -2.47 -2.20
N ARG A 275 -4.72 -3.64 -2.25
CA ARG A 275 -3.60 -4.04 -1.39
C ARG A 275 -2.43 -4.58 -2.20
N PHE A 276 -1.24 -4.59 -1.60
CA PHE A 276 -0.09 -5.34 -2.10
C PHE A 276 0.83 -5.75 -0.94
N ALA A 277 1.62 -6.80 -1.14
CA ALA A 277 2.64 -7.26 -0.21
C ALA A 277 4.02 -6.65 -0.55
N PHE A 278 4.85 -6.40 0.47
CA PHE A 278 6.25 -5.99 0.30
C PHE A 278 7.14 -6.51 1.43
N ASP A 279 8.44 -6.65 1.17
CA ASP A 279 9.45 -7.01 2.18
C ASP A 279 10.73 -6.18 1.93
N PHE A 280 11.29 -5.56 2.97
CA PHE A 280 12.39 -4.60 2.86
C PHE A 280 13.64 -5.08 3.61
N TYR A 281 14.73 -5.24 2.85
CA TYR A 281 16.06 -5.66 3.27
C TYR A 281 17.00 -4.47 3.30
N THR A 282 17.90 -4.40 4.28
CA THR A 282 18.94 -3.38 4.34
C THR A 282 20.28 -3.93 4.79
N PHE A 283 21.37 -3.45 4.19
CA PHE A 283 22.74 -3.79 4.57
C PHE A 283 23.30 -2.80 5.63
N GLU A 284 22.63 -1.66 5.85
CA GLU A 284 23.03 -0.63 6.82
C GLU A 284 22.87 -1.07 8.28
N TRP A 285 21.89 -1.94 8.55
CA TRP A 285 21.72 -2.57 9.86
C TRP A 285 22.84 -3.61 10.10
N PRO A 286 23.44 -3.71 11.30
CA PRO A 286 23.13 -2.97 12.53
C PRO A 286 23.99 -1.70 12.74
N VAL A 287 24.94 -1.43 11.85
CA VAL A 287 26.04 -0.49 12.11
C VAL A 287 25.60 0.97 12.04
N PHE A 288 24.69 1.29 11.13
CA PHE A 288 24.36 2.67 10.75
C PHE A 288 22.94 3.11 11.11
N VAL A 289 22.22 2.31 11.90
CA VAL A 289 20.95 2.71 12.54
C VAL A 289 21.15 4.00 13.34
N CYS A 290 20.24 4.95 13.15
CA CYS A 290 20.27 6.33 13.65
C CYS A 290 21.44 7.17 13.13
N SER A 291 21.87 6.94 11.89
CA SER A 291 22.85 7.76 11.18
C SER A 291 22.22 8.54 10.01
N THR A 292 23.07 9.09 9.14
CA THR A 292 22.65 9.71 7.88
C THR A 292 22.36 8.68 6.79
N PHE A 293 22.87 7.45 6.96
CA PHE A 293 22.60 6.32 6.10
C PHE A 293 21.28 5.67 6.48
N ASN A 294 20.22 6.30 5.99
CA ASN A 294 18.84 5.96 6.27
C ASN A 294 18.10 5.71 4.97
N ASP A 295 18.30 4.52 4.41
CA ASP A 295 17.62 4.06 3.21
C ASP A 295 16.12 3.94 3.44
N PHE A 296 15.35 4.08 2.36
CA PHE A 296 13.89 4.00 2.39
C PHE A 296 13.37 3.06 1.31
N PHE A 297 12.26 2.43 1.65
CA PHE A 297 11.24 2.02 0.70
C PHE A 297 9.99 2.89 0.90
N ALA A 298 9.29 3.22 -0.19
CA ALA A 298 7.98 3.84 -0.10
C ALA A 298 7.08 3.42 -1.27
N ALA A 299 5.78 3.46 -1.05
CA ALA A 299 4.80 3.55 -2.13
C ALA A 299 4.06 4.89 -2.02
N ILE A 300 4.11 5.68 -3.10
CA ILE A 300 3.45 6.99 -3.21
C ILE A 300 2.22 6.86 -4.10
N LEU A 301 1.04 7.15 -3.54
CA LEU A 301 -0.25 7.15 -4.23
C LEU A 301 -0.71 8.60 -4.48
N GLU A 302 -1.00 8.95 -5.74
CA GLU A 302 -1.59 10.23 -6.15
C GLU A 302 -2.91 9.98 -6.92
N PRO A 303 -4.04 10.67 -6.60
CA PRO A 303 -4.19 11.69 -5.57
C PRO A 303 -3.97 11.13 -4.14
N PHE A 304 -3.49 11.99 -3.24
CA PHE A 304 -3.18 11.56 -1.87
C PHE A 304 -4.47 11.10 -1.15
N PRO A 305 -4.49 9.89 -0.56
CA PRO A 305 -5.65 9.43 0.21
C PRO A 305 -6.02 10.36 1.36
N GLN A 306 -7.28 10.34 1.77
CA GLN A 306 -7.75 11.16 2.89
C GLN A 306 -6.92 10.87 4.16
N GLY A 307 -6.33 11.93 4.73
CA GLY A 307 -5.48 11.85 5.91
C GLY A 307 -3.98 11.77 5.60
N GLN A 308 -3.57 11.48 4.37
CA GLN A 308 -2.17 11.55 3.95
C GLN A 308 -1.79 12.95 3.47
N SER A 309 -0.59 13.41 3.86
CA SER A 309 -0.04 14.72 3.48
C SER A 309 0.93 14.68 2.30
N ASP A 310 1.38 13.48 1.93
CA ASP A 310 2.52 13.26 1.02
C ASP A 310 2.39 11.98 0.17
N GLY A 311 1.24 11.32 0.22
CA GLY A 311 0.92 10.15 -0.60
C GLY A 311 1.56 8.84 -0.16
N ASN A 312 2.42 8.80 0.86
CA ASN A 312 2.99 7.54 1.35
C ASN A 312 1.90 6.64 1.95
N ILE A 313 1.87 5.37 1.53
CA ILE A 313 0.93 4.37 2.08
C ILE A 313 1.61 3.22 2.83
N THR A 314 2.92 3.02 2.68
CA THR A 314 3.70 1.94 3.33
C THR A 314 4.31 2.37 4.67
N PHE A 315 4.00 1.65 5.76
CA PHE A 315 4.44 1.98 7.12
C PHE A 315 4.86 0.77 7.96
N ASP A 316 5.62 1.00 9.03
CA ASP A 316 5.80 0.01 10.10
C ASP A 316 4.54 -0.09 11.00
N GLN A 317 4.51 -1.06 11.91
CA GLN A 317 3.40 -1.26 12.88
C GLN A 317 3.20 -0.07 13.85
N LEU A 318 4.12 0.88 13.89
CA LEU A 318 4.05 2.11 14.68
C LEU A 318 3.69 3.34 13.82
N ASN A 319 3.30 3.11 12.56
CA ASN A 319 2.93 4.12 11.56
C ASN A 319 4.10 5.06 11.15
N ASN A 320 5.35 4.60 11.23
CA ASN A 320 6.51 5.30 10.68
C ASN A 320 6.81 4.81 9.25
N PRO A 321 7.42 5.62 8.36
CA PRO A 321 7.72 5.23 6.97
C PRO A 321 8.91 4.27 6.90
N ILE A 322 8.76 3.17 6.15
CA ILE A 322 9.74 2.08 5.99
C ILE A 322 11.16 2.61 5.73
N SER A 323 12.06 2.44 6.71
CA SER A 323 13.44 2.93 6.64
C SER A 323 14.37 2.31 7.68
N VAL A 324 15.69 2.35 7.44
CA VAL A 324 16.74 1.79 8.32
C VAL A 324 16.65 2.31 9.76
N ASN A 325 16.26 3.57 9.94
CA ASN A 325 16.19 4.23 11.24
C ASN A 325 14.94 3.84 12.06
N ASN A 326 14.00 3.05 11.53
CA ASN A 326 12.85 2.58 12.29
C ASN A 326 13.15 1.35 13.14
N ALA A 327 12.40 1.20 14.23
CA ALA A 327 12.60 0.18 15.25
C ALA A 327 11.80 -1.11 14.96
N PHE A 328 11.84 -1.61 13.72
CA PHE A 328 10.79 -2.52 13.20
C PHE A 328 11.28 -3.76 12.44
N PHE A 329 12.59 -3.96 12.25
CA PHE A 329 13.09 -5.19 11.62
C PHE A 329 12.82 -6.41 12.51
N GLU A 330 12.08 -7.37 11.98
CA GLU A 330 11.75 -8.63 12.65
C GLU A 330 12.62 -9.81 12.19
N VAL A 331 13.23 -9.71 11.01
CA VAL A 331 14.22 -10.69 10.52
C VAL A 331 15.61 -10.11 10.77
N CYS A 332 16.24 -10.43 11.90
CA CYS A 332 17.61 -10.02 12.21
C CYS A 332 18.28 -10.94 13.24
N GLY A 333 19.58 -10.74 13.49
CA GLY A 333 20.33 -11.54 14.46
C GLY A 333 21.58 -10.85 14.99
N CYS A 334 22.01 -11.23 16.19
CA CYS A 334 23.18 -10.61 16.83
C CYS A 334 23.89 -11.56 17.80
N SER A 335 25.17 -11.27 18.06
CA SER A 335 26.00 -12.00 19.02
C SER A 335 25.44 -11.85 20.45
N GLY A 336 24.77 -12.91 20.93
CA GLY A 336 24.08 -12.95 22.22
C GLY A 336 22.63 -13.39 22.12
N GLY A 337 22.05 -13.37 20.91
CA GLY A 337 20.64 -13.61 20.64
C GLY A 337 19.77 -12.36 20.82
N PRO A 338 18.56 -12.33 20.25
CA PRO A 338 17.65 -11.18 20.38
C PRO A 338 17.17 -10.93 21.83
N PRO A 339 16.72 -9.71 22.17
CA PRO A 339 16.63 -8.53 21.29
C PRO A 339 18.01 -7.93 20.98
N CYS A 340 18.16 -7.41 19.77
CA CYS A 340 19.43 -6.90 19.25
C CYS A 340 19.51 -5.37 19.39
N LEU A 341 20.64 -4.87 19.89
CA LEU A 341 20.86 -3.43 20.12
C LEU A 341 21.63 -2.82 18.93
N ALA A 342 20.99 -1.93 18.18
CA ALA A 342 21.58 -1.19 17.06
C ALA A 342 21.12 0.29 17.11
N GLY A 343 22.02 1.26 16.87
CA GLY A 343 21.69 2.70 16.97
C GLY A 343 21.23 3.21 18.35
N GLY A 344 21.26 2.37 19.40
CA GLY A 344 20.64 2.64 20.70
C GLY A 344 19.18 2.17 20.83
N ILE A 345 18.64 1.56 19.77
CA ILE A 345 17.31 0.96 19.67
C ILE A 345 17.41 -0.55 19.89
N ASN A 346 16.42 -1.14 20.58
CA ASN A 346 16.29 -2.60 20.67
C ASN A 346 15.37 -3.10 19.56
N PHE A 347 15.87 -4.02 18.74
CA PHE A 347 15.13 -4.76 17.72
C PHE A 347 14.71 -6.11 18.30
N THR A 348 13.44 -6.47 18.12
CA THR A 348 12.85 -7.74 18.55
C THR A 348 13.47 -8.93 17.83
N CYS A 349 13.70 -8.79 16.52
CA CYS A 349 14.16 -9.86 15.63
C CYS A 349 13.37 -11.16 15.84
N ALA A 350 12.03 -11.08 15.95
CA ALA A 350 11.19 -12.21 16.37
C ALA A 350 11.19 -13.39 15.39
N LEU A 351 11.49 -13.13 14.10
CA LEU A 351 11.56 -14.12 13.02
C LEU A 351 12.97 -14.71 12.84
N GLY A 352 13.98 -14.17 13.53
CA GLY A 352 15.36 -14.64 13.46
C GLY A 352 16.03 -14.31 12.13
N THR A 353 16.84 -15.21 11.59
CA THR A 353 17.68 -14.95 10.39
C THR A 353 17.42 -15.90 9.22
N THR A 354 16.32 -16.65 9.23
CA THR A 354 16.03 -17.68 8.22
C THR A 354 15.86 -17.07 6.83
N GLU A 355 15.06 -16.00 6.71
CA GLU A 355 14.78 -15.30 5.45
C GLU A 355 16.01 -14.56 4.87
N LEU A 356 17.06 -14.30 5.67
CA LEU A 356 18.31 -13.70 5.17
C LEU A 356 19.25 -14.69 4.47
N GLN A 357 18.98 -16.00 4.55
CA GLN A 357 19.90 -17.01 4.01
C GLN A 357 19.87 -17.00 2.48
N GLY A 358 21.02 -16.86 1.83
CA GLY A 358 21.12 -16.93 0.37
C GLY A 358 20.54 -15.72 -0.36
N THR A 359 20.21 -14.62 0.33
CA THR A 359 19.74 -13.37 -0.28
C THR A 359 20.88 -12.39 -0.58
N GLY A 360 22.06 -12.57 0.04
CA GLY A 360 23.13 -11.58 0.07
C GLY A 360 23.04 -10.60 1.25
N PHE A 361 22.00 -10.71 2.09
CA PHE A 361 21.79 -9.92 3.31
C PHE A 361 22.06 -10.74 4.59
N GLU A 362 22.86 -11.80 4.50
CA GLU A 362 23.28 -12.58 5.66
C GLU A 362 23.94 -11.71 6.75
N ASP A 363 23.58 -11.94 8.02
CA ASP A 363 23.99 -11.14 9.19
C ASP A 363 23.49 -9.67 9.24
N HIS A 364 22.60 -9.27 8.32
CA HIS A 364 21.94 -7.96 8.30
C HIS A 364 20.46 -8.03 8.77
N ALA A 365 19.55 -7.26 8.16
CA ALA A 365 18.15 -7.19 8.59
C ALA A 365 17.14 -7.08 7.44
N ALA A 366 15.93 -7.60 7.69
CA ALA A 366 14.76 -7.45 6.84
C ALA A 366 13.46 -7.34 7.67
N THR A 367 12.35 -6.99 7.00
CA THR A 367 11.04 -6.80 7.64
C THR A 367 10.24 -8.09 7.73
N SER A 368 10.48 -9.03 6.81
CA SER A 368 9.50 -10.01 6.34
C SER A 368 8.31 -9.35 5.64
N TRP A 369 7.42 -10.15 5.10
CA TRP A 369 6.29 -9.67 4.30
C TRP A 369 5.30 -8.85 5.13
N LEU A 370 5.13 -7.59 4.73
CA LEU A 370 4.10 -6.68 5.17
C LEU A 370 3.10 -6.46 4.03
N GLN A 371 1.81 -6.48 4.33
CA GLN A 371 0.75 -6.08 3.41
C GLN A 371 0.36 -4.64 3.69
N THR A 372 0.24 -3.83 2.65
CA THR A 372 -0.32 -2.48 2.74
C THR A 372 -1.54 -2.36 1.85
N GLN A 373 -2.47 -1.49 2.24
CA GLN A 373 -3.69 -1.20 1.50
C GLN A 373 -3.99 0.29 1.46
N ALA A 374 -4.76 0.72 0.47
CA ALA A 374 -5.23 2.10 0.34
C ALA A 374 -6.55 2.19 -0.45
N PRO A 375 -7.40 3.19 -0.17
CA PRO A 375 -8.62 3.43 -0.94
C PRO A 375 -8.32 4.06 -2.30
N VAL A 376 -9.18 3.76 -3.27
CA VAL A 376 -9.30 4.49 -4.55
C VAL A 376 -10.78 4.69 -4.85
N ASP A 377 -11.12 5.74 -5.61
CA ASP A 377 -12.49 5.89 -6.11
C ASP A 377 -12.71 4.89 -7.26
N PRO A 378 -13.83 4.14 -7.32
CA PRO A 378 -14.08 3.18 -8.39
C PRO A 378 -14.10 3.85 -9.78
N GLY A 379 -13.59 3.15 -10.79
CA GLY A 379 -13.39 3.68 -12.15
C GLY A 379 -12.38 4.83 -12.29
N SER A 380 -11.76 5.31 -11.20
CA SER A 380 -10.87 6.48 -11.25
C SER A 380 -9.47 6.17 -11.80
N GLU A 381 -8.85 7.19 -12.41
CA GLU A 381 -7.44 7.16 -12.80
C GLU A 381 -6.56 7.70 -11.68
N PHE A 382 -5.55 6.93 -11.28
CA PHE A 382 -4.60 7.28 -10.22
C PHE A 382 -3.16 6.88 -10.60
N MET A 383 -2.18 7.38 -9.85
CA MET A 383 -0.76 7.06 -10.00
C MET A 383 -0.27 6.36 -8.73
N LEU A 384 0.42 5.24 -8.91
CA LEU A 384 1.07 4.51 -7.82
C LEU A 384 2.54 4.31 -8.17
N ARG A 385 3.43 4.71 -7.25
CA ARG A 385 4.89 4.64 -7.44
C ARG A 385 5.57 3.97 -6.26
N TRP A 386 6.03 2.74 -6.45
CA TRP A 386 6.94 2.05 -5.53
C TRP A 386 8.38 2.50 -5.80
N LEU A 387 9.13 2.76 -4.75
CA LEU A 387 10.51 3.27 -4.84
C LEU A 387 11.40 2.69 -3.74
N ALA A 388 12.67 2.51 -4.07
CA ALA A 388 13.74 2.24 -3.12
C ALA A 388 14.93 3.18 -3.40
N TYR A 389 15.64 3.63 -2.36
CA TYR A 389 16.86 4.42 -2.53
C TYR A 389 17.85 4.27 -1.37
N ASP A 390 19.12 4.44 -1.71
CA ASP A 390 20.22 4.68 -0.77
C ASP A 390 20.15 6.11 -0.23
N SER A 391 20.48 6.29 1.05
CA SER A 391 20.70 7.61 1.61
C SER A 391 22.15 7.81 2.04
N GLY A 392 22.81 8.84 1.54
CA GLY A 392 24.12 9.27 2.04
C GLY A 392 25.22 9.19 0.98
N ASP A 393 25.66 7.99 0.59
CA ASP A 393 26.82 7.83 -0.30
C ASP A 393 26.70 6.80 -1.46
N GLY A 394 25.62 6.04 -1.57
CA GLY A 394 25.38 5.09 -2.67
C GLY A 394 26.03 3.73 -2.46
N VAL A 395 26.18 3.27 -1.22
CA VAL A 395 26.92 2.07 -0.82
C VAL A 395 26.26 1.44 0.42
N LEU A 396 26.17 0.10 0.45
CA LEU A 396 25.44 -0.70 1.46
C LEU A 396 23.95 -0.79 1.16
N ASP A 397 23.67 -1.34 -0.03
CA ASP A 397 22.37 -1.33 -0.69
C ASP A 397 21.22 -1.88 0.17
N SER A 398 20.07 -1.20 0.12
CA SER A 398 18.78 -1.75 0.55
C SER A 398 17.92 -2.19 -0.64
N THR A 399 17.10 -3.23 -0.45
CA THR A 399 16.25 -3.84 -1.48
C THR A 399 14.83 -4.05 -0.95
N ALA A 400 13.84 -3.62 -1.70
CA ALA A 400 12.43 -3.93 -1.47
C ALA A 400 11.93 -4.94 -2.50
N LEU A 401 11.21 -5.95 -2.02
CA LEU A 401 10.37 -6.84 -2.82
C LEU A 401 8.94 -6.31 -2.79
N VAL A 402 8.18 -6.45 -3.88
CA VAL A 402 6.77 -6.08 -3.98
C VAL A 402 6.05 -7.17 -4.79
N ASP A 403 4.88 -7.59 -4.35
CA ASP A 403 4.11 -8.69 -4.97
C ASP A 403 2.62 -8.66 -4.57
N ASN A 404 1.79 -9.53 -5.16
CA ASN A 404 0.41 -9.83 -4.77
C ASN A 404 -0.47 -8.57 -4.68
N PHE A 405 -0.58 -7.82 -5.79
CA PHE A 405 -1.50 -6.70 -5.92
C PHE A 405 -2.92 -7.21 -6.13
N GLU A 406 -3.81 -6.91 -5.19
CA GLU A 406 -5.22 -7.27 -5.26
C GLU A 406 -6.08 -6.01 -5.24
N TRP A 407 -7.11 -5.96 -6.09
CA TRP A 407 -8.19 -4.99 -5.95
C TRP A 407 -9.08 -5.35 -4.76
N ILE A 408 -9.67 -4.35 -4.11
CA ILE A 408 -10.60 -4.53 -3.00
C ILE A 408 -11.95 -3.93 -3.40
N ALA A 409 -12.95 -4.77 -3.61
CA ALA A 409 -14.33 -4.34 -3.84
C ALA A 409 -15.05 -3.91 -2.54
N GLU A 410 -14.58 -4.35 -1.36
CA GLU A 410 -15.21 -3.98 -0.08
C GLU A 410 -15.06 -2.47 0.23
N PRO A 411 -16.18 -1.74 0.48
CA PRO A 411 -16.13 -0.33 0.83
C PRO A 411 -15.42 -0.04 2.15
N GLY A 412 -14.77 1.13 2.22
CA GLY A 412 -14.23 1.67 3.46
C GLY A 412 -12.78 1.28 3.79
N THR A 413 -12.06 0.71 2.82
CA THR A 413 -10.61 0.43 2.87
C THR A 413 -9.82 1.63 3.43
N PRO A 414 -9.27 1.58 4.65
CA PRO A 414 -8.36 2.61 5.14
C PRO A 414 -6.97 2.44 4.52
N VAL A 415 -6.16 3.51 4.57
CA VAL A 415 -4.70 3.35 4.44
C VAL A 415 -4.17 2.64 5.68
N GLY A 416 -3.39 1.58 5.49
CA GLY A 416 -2.76 0.84 6.58
C GLY A 416 -1.70 -0.12 6.10
N THR A 417 -0.84 -0.58 7.02
CA THR A 417 0.14 -1.64 6.78
C THR A 417 0.16 -2.59 7.97
N GLU A 418 0.19 -3.90 7.72
CA GLU A 418 0.20 -4.98 8.71
C GLU A 418 1.07 -6.15 8.23
N PRO A 419 1.54 -7.06 9.11
CA PRO A 419 2.25 -8.26 8.65
C PRO A 419 1.35 -9.21 7.86
N VAL A 420 1.88 -9.84 6.82
CA VAL A 420 1.27 -11.02 6.21
C VAL A 420 1.36 -12.16 7.25
N PRO A 421 0.25 -12.77 7.72
CA PRO A 421 0.31 -13.73 8.83
C PRO A 421 1.03 -15.04 8.47
N ASP A 422 0.78 -15.54 7.26
CA ASP A 422 1.31 -16.80 6.72
C ASP A 422 1.77 -16.58 5.27
N PRO A 423 2.95 -15.94 5.05
CA PRO A 423 3.49 -15.77 3.69
C PRO A 423 3.83 -17.13 3.05
N LYS A 424 3.73 -17.18 1.71
CA LYS A 424 3.84 -18.42 0.91
C LYS A 424 5.21 -19.10 0.98
#